data_AF-A0A973SRR7-F1
#
_entry.id   AF-A0A973SRR7-F1
#
_cell.length_a   1.000
_cell.length_b   1.000
_cell.length_c   1.000
_cell.angle_alpha   90.00
_cell.angle_beta   90.00
_cell.angle_gamma   90.00
#
_symmetry.space_group_name_H-M   'P 1'
#
loop_
_entity.id
_entity.type
_entity.pdbx_description
1 polymer ?
#
loop_
_entity_poly.entity_id
_entity_poly.type
_entity_poly.pdbx_seq_one_letter_code
_entity_poly.pdbx_strand_id
1 'polypeptide(L)'
;MPLTKVVVIGGGYAGALAANHLRMRDDVEITLVNPRPEFVERVRLHQFVAGTGQATVDYATLLGEGVRLAVDTAAAIDAAGRTVRLGSGRTLGYDYLVYAVGSGTPVPEHAYGIADLESARRLRDRLAELPGRAPVTVVGGGLTGIETAAELAERGRRVTLVCGSGLAPTFSPGARKAMARWLARHGVAVLEGVKATDVGAEEVALSGGSSVASAATIWAGGFAVPGLAAGSGLRTDEAGRLLTDETLTSVDDERIVAAGDAAAPSGRALRMSCYAAGPLGAQAANTVLSRIAGNEPAV
;
A
#
# COMPACT_ATOMS: atom_id res chain seq x y z
N MET A 1 -3.53 28.49 -24.37
CA MET A 1 -2.92 28.85 -23.06
C MET A 1 -1.88 27.78 -22.73
N PRO A 2 -0.82 28.06 -21.95
CA PRO A 2 0.06 27.00 -21.48
C PRO A 2 -0.76 25.97 -20.68
N LEU A 3 -0.52 24.68 -20.91
CA LEU A 3 -1.19 23.62 -20.17
C LEU A 3 -0.79 23.68 -18.69
N THR A 4 -1.77 23.47 -17.80
CA THR A 4 -1.52 23.37 -16.36
C THR A 4 -0.85 22.03 -16.07
N LYS A 5 0.31 22.04 -15.41
CA LYS A 5 1.06 20.81 -15.14
C LYS A 5 0.62 20.17 -13.84
N VAL A 6 0.16 18.93 -13.90
CA VAL A 6 -0.19 18.15 -12.71
C VAL A 6 0.71 16.93 -12.63
N VAL A 7 1.48 16.85 -11.53
CA VAL A 7 2.28 15.66 -11.21
C VAL A 7 1.52 14.83 -10.19
N VAL A 8 1.38 13.54 -10.43
CA VAL A 8 0.81 12.58 -9.49
C VAL A 8 1.93 11.65 -9.04
N ILE A 9 2.23 11.59 -7.75
CA ILE A 9 3.24 10.69 -7.18
C ILE A 9 2.55 9.46 -6.61
N GLY A 10 2.88 8.29 -7.17
CA GLY A 10 2.38 6.98 -6.76
C GLY A 10 1.26 6.49 -7.68
N GLY A 11 1.52 5.40 -8.39
CA GLY A 11 0.56 4.79 -9.34
C GLY A 11 -0.37 3.74 -8.74
N GLY A 12 -0.55 3.72 -7.42
CA GLY A 12 -1.51 2.81 -6.78
C GLY A 12 -2.98 3.21 -7.04
N TYR A 13 -3.92 2.57 -6.34
CA TYR A 13 -5.36 2.79 -6.51
C TYR A 13 -5.78 4.27 -6.53
N ALA A 14 -5.29 5.07 -5.58
CA ALA A 14 -5.64 6.49 -5.51
C ALA A 14 -5.02 7.31 -6.65
N GLY A 15 -3.73 7.13 -6.93
CA GLY A 15 -3.03 7.95 -7.93
C GLY A 15 -3.38 7.61 -9.37
N ALA A 16 -3.56 6.31 -9.71
CA ALA A 16 -4.02 5.92 -11.03
C ALA A 16 -5.45 6.44 -11.32
N LEU A 17 -6.33 6.41 -10.31
CA LEU A 17 -7.67 6.98 -10.43
C LEU A 17 -7.61 8.50 -10.57
N ALA A 18 -6.84 9.19 -9.72
CA ALA A 18 -6.69 10.64 -9.79
C ALA A 18 -6.14 11.09 -11.15
N ALA A 19 -5.09 10.42 -11.66
CA ALA A 19 -4.49 10.72 -12.96
C ALA A 19 -5.51 10.59 -14.11
N ASN A 20 -6.33 9.55 -14.09
CA ASN A 20 -7.40 9.39 -15.09
C ASN A 20 -8.51 10.43 -14.95
N HIS A 21 -8.88 10.77 -13.71
CA HIS A 21 -9.95 11.72 -13.43
C HIS A 21 -9.59 13.15 -13.83
N LEU A 22 -8.31 13.53 -13.70
CA LEU A 22 -7.78 14.82 -14.15
C LEU A 22 -7.98 15.05 -15.66
N ARG A 23 -8.14 13.99 -16.46
CA ARG A 23 -8.40 14.07 -17.92
C ARG A 23 -9.76 14.65 -18.28
N MET A 24 -10.64 14.92 -17.30
CA MET A 24 -11.88 15.66 -17.54
C MET A 24 -11.64 17.08 -18.07
N ARG A 25 -10.39 17.57 -18.01
CA ARG A 25 -9.93 18.79 -18.65
C ARG A 25 -8.85 18.48 -19.68
N ASP A 26 -8.94 19.13 -20.84
CA ASP A 26 -7.98 19.03 -21.94
C ASP A 26 -6.81 20.02 -21.80
N ASP A 27 -6.92 21.01 -20.92
CA ASP A 27 -5.89 22.01 -20.63
C ASP A 27 -4.92 21.60 -19.50
N VAL A 28 -4.85 20.30 -19.17
CA VAL A 28 -4.01 19.73 -18.12
C VAL A 28 -2.97 18.76 -18.70
N GLU A 29 -1.70 19.02 -18.43
CA GLU A 29 -0.59 18.09 -18.71
C GLU A 29 -0.36 17.18 -17.50
N ILE A 30 -0.65 15.89 -17.62
CA ILE A 30 -0.66 14.95 -16.49
C ILE A 30 0.57 14.04 -16.54
N THR A 31 1.36 14.02 -15.47
CA THR A 31 2.47 13.08 -15.29
C THR A 31 2.27 12.21 -14.06
N LEU A 32 2.13 10.90 -14.23
CA LEU A 32 2.12 9.93 -13.14
C LEU A 32 3.53 9.39 -12.91
N VAL A 33 4.09 9.61 -11.72
CA VAL A 33 5.39 9.07 -11.29
C VAL A 33 5.17 7.80 -10.50
N ASN A 34 5.75 6.69 -10.94
CA ASN A 34 5.65 5.40 -10.26
C ASN A 34 6.95 4.61 -10.45
N PRO A 35 7.50 3.92 -9.42
CA PRO A 35 8.81 3.26 -9.51
C PRO A 35 8.85 2.04 -10.45
N ARG A 36 7.72 1.69 -11.07
CA ARG A 36 7.58 0.50 -11.91
C ARG A 36 6.64 0.75 -13.10
N PRO A 37 6.84 0.05 -14.22
CA PRO A 37 6.02 0.19 -15.42
C PRO A 37 4.66 -0.52 -15.32
N GLU A 38 4.39 -1.22 -14.22
CA GLU A 38 3.18 -2.00 -14.01
C GLU A 38 2.37 -1.46 -12.82
N PHE A 39 1.05 -1.49 -12.92
CA PHE A 39 0.16 -1.34 -11.78
C PHE A 39 0.21 -2.62 -10.93
N VAL A 40 0.21 -2.46 -9.61
CA VAL A 40 0.19 -3.59 -8.67
C VAL A 40 -1.17 -3.66 -8.00
N GLU A 41 -1.93 -4.72 -8.32
CA GLU A 41 -3.13 -5.11 -7.59
C GLU A 41 -2.70 -5.69 -6.23
N ARG A 42 -2.40 -4.81 -5.27
CA ARG A 42 -1.88 -5.20 -3.94
C ARG A 42 -2.80 -6.22 -3.24
N VAL A 43 -4.10 -6.16 -3.50
CA VAL A 43 -5.09 -7.11 -2.98
C VAL A 43 -4.96 -8.53 -3.54
N ARG A 44 -4.14 -8.76 -4.56
CA ARG A 44 -3.87 -10.08 -5.15
C ARG A 44 -2.48 -10.62 -4.83
N LEU A 45 -1.68 -9.92 -4.02
CA LEU A 45 -0.32 -10.38 -3.69
C LEU A 45 -0.31 -11.73 -2.99
N HIS A 46 -1.34 -12.07 -2.19
CA HIS A 46 -1.50 -13.40 -1.60
C HIS A 46 -1.63 -14.50 -2.67
N GLN A 47 -2.34 -14.22 -3.77
CA GLN A 47 -2.48 -15.16 -4.89
C GLN A 47 -1.17 -15.28 -5.68
N PHE A 48 -0.49 -14.15 -5.89
CA PHE A 48 0.80 -14.12 -6.58
C PHE A 48 1.86 -14.95 -5.86
N VAL A 49 2.00 -14.80 -4.53
CA VAL A 49 2.99 -15.57 -3.75
C VAL A 49 2.65 -17.05 -3.68
N ALA A 50 1.36 -17.41 -3.70
CA ALA A 50 0.92 -18.80 -3.74
C ALA A 50 0.98 -19.42 -5.15
N GLY A 51 1.15 -18.60 -6.18
CA GLY A 51 1.15 -19.03 -7.59
C GLY A 51 -0.24 -19.36 -8.13
N THR A 52 -1.30 -18.83 -7.53
CA THR A 52 -2.71 -19.03 -7.92
C THR A 52 -3.28 -17.89 -8.77
N GLY A 53 -2.57 -16.77 -8.86
CA GLY A 53 -2.96 -15.62 -9.67
C GLY A 53 -1.80 -14.68 -10.00
N GLN A 54 -2.09 -13.68 -10.83
CA GLN A 54 -1.20 -12.54 -11.07
C GLN A 54 -1.62 -11.36 -10.20
N ALA A 55 -0.69 -10.42 -9.98
CA ALA A 55 -0.95 -9.20 -9.23
C ALA A 55 -0.50 -7.94 -9.97
N THR A 56 -0.18 -8.03 -11.25
CA THR A 56 0.23 -6.88 -12.07
C THR A 56 -0.63 -6.71 -13.31
N VAL A 57 -0.81 -5.45 -13.70
CA VAL A 57 -1.54 -5.02 -14.89
C VAL A 57 -0.72 -3.93 -15.59
N ASP A 58 -0.70 -3.93 -16.92
CA ASP A 58 -0.03 -2.90 -17.70
C ASP A 58 -0.76 -1.55 -17.56
N TYR A 59 -0.03 -0.48 -17.23
CA TYR A 59 -0.60 0.86 -17.19
C TYR A 59 -1.17 1.31 -18.52
N ALA A 60 -0.69 0.80 -19.66
CA ALA A 60 -1.27 1.11 -20.97
C ALA A 60 -2.75 0.71 -21.08
N THR A 61 -3.20 -0.26 -20.28
CA THR A 61 -4.62 -0.67 -20.21
C THR A 61 -5.43 0.07 -19.14
N LEU A 62 -4.76 0.80 -18.24
CA LEU A 62 -5.37 1.46 -17.08
C LEU A 62 -5.37 2.98 -17.16
N LEU A 63 -4.34 3.56 -17.77
CA LEU A 63 -4.21 5.00 -17.96
C LEU A 63 -4.77 5.34 -19.33
N GLY A 64 -5.70 6.29 -19.35
CA GLY A 64 -6.21 6.81 -20.60
C GLY A 64 -5.23 7.74 -21.31
N GLU A 65 -5.49 7.98 -22.59
CA GLU A 65 -4.70 8.87 -23.43
C GLU A 65 -4.51 10.24 -22.79
N GLY A 66 -3.29 10.78 -22.88
CA GLY A 66 -2.90 12.07 -22.30
C GLY A 66 -2.23 11.98 -20.92
N VAL A 67 -2.30 10.82 -20.23
CA VAL A 67 -1.53 10.60 -19.00
C VAL A 67 -0.15 10.05 -19.34
N ARG A 68 0.89 10.79 -18.99
CA ARG A 68 2.28 10.35 -19.16
C ARG A 68 2.75 9.58 -17.93
N LEU A 69 3.09 8.30 -18.10
CA LEU A 69 3.79 7.54 -17.07
C LEU A 69 5.29 7.87 -17.07
N ALA A 70 5.81 8.30 -15.93
CA ALA A 70 7.22 8.41 -15.64
C ALA A 70 7.64 7.29 -14.69
N VAL A 71 8.31 6.27 -15.23
CA VAL A 71 8.83 5.15 -14.45
C VAL A 71 10.08 5.61 -13.70
N ASP A 72 9.88 6.05 -12.46
CA ASP A 72 10.91 6.63 -11.59
C ASP A 72 10.38 6.73 -10.14
N THR A 73 11.26 7.01 -9.19
CA THR A 73 10.90 7.20 -7.78
C THR A 73 10.96 8.68 -7.44
N ALA A 74 9.92 9.25 -6.81
CA ALA A 74 10.02 10.60 -6.25
C ALA A 74 10.94 10.57 -5.01
N ALA A 75 12.00 11.37 -5.04
CA ALA A 75 13.03 11.42 -4.00
C ALA A 75 12.86 12.62 -3.04
N ALA A 76 12.38 13.76 -3.54
CA ALA A 76 12.08 14.93 -2.73
C ALA A 76 11.04 15.83 -3.42
N ILE A 77 10.23 16.52 -2.62
CA ILE A 77 9.31 17.57 -3.06
C ILE A 77 9.89 18.91 -2.60
N ASP A 78 10.03 19.86 -3.52
CA ASP A 78 10.32 21.26 -3.21
C ASP A 78 9.03 22.06 -3.43
N ALA A 79 8.29 22.30 -2.36
CA ALA A 79 7.01 23.02 -2.41
C ALA A 79 7.19 24.47 -2.88
N ALA A 80 8.22 25.16 -2.38
CA ALA A 80 8.50 26.56 -2.72
C ALA A 80 8.91 26.71 -4.19
N GLY A 81 9.79 25.84 -4.68
CA GLY A 81 10.20 25.80 -6.08
C GLY A 81 9.17 25.15 -7.03
N ARG A 82 8.14 24.50 -6.47
CA ARG A 82 7.13 23.70 -7.19
C ARG A 82 7.75 22.63 -8.08
N THR A 83 8.64 21.83 -7.50
CA THR A 83 9.30 20.74 -8.21
C THR A 83 9.32 19.43 -7.43
N VAL A 84 9.40 18.32 -8.17
CA VAL A 84 9.66 16.98 -7.65
C VAL A 84 10.99 16.51 -8.21
N ARG A 85 11.96 16.24 -7.33
CA ARG A 85 13.21 15.60 -7.70
C ARG A 85 13.01 14.09 -7.72
N LEU A 86 13.39 13.45 -8.82
CA LEU A 86 13.30 12.01 -9.00
C LEU A 86 14.60 11.31 -8.60
N GLY A 87 14.53 9.99 -8.38
CA GLY A 87 15.65 9.14 -8.03
C GLY A 87 16.72 9.12 -9.13
N SER A 88 16.32 9.27 -10.39
CA SER A 88 17.23 9.44 -11.53
C SER A 88 18.02 10.77 -11.54
N GLY A 89 17.69 11.71 -10.66
CA GLY A 89 18.24 13.07 -10.66
C GLY A 89 17.49 14.06 -11.56
N ARG A 90 16.54 13.58 -12.38
CA ARG A 90 15.64 14.46 -13.16
C ARG A 90 14.69 15.21 -12.23
N THR A 91 14.33 16.44 -12.59
CA THR A 91 13.37 17.26 -11.87
C THR A 91 12.13 17.50 -12.72
N LEU A 92 10.95 17.38 -12.11
CA LEU A 92 9.66 17.70 -12.73
C LEU A 92 9.09 18.95 -12.07
N GLY A 93 8.78 19.98 -12.85
CA GLY A 93 8.00 21.12 -12.36
C GLY A 93 6.51 20.81 -12.37
N TYR A 94 5.75 21.39 -11.44
CA TYR A 94 4.30 21.26 -11.36
C TYR A 94 3.59 22.58 -11.05
N ASP A 95 2.34 22.69 -11.46
CA ASP A 95 1.41 23.70 -10.96
C ASP A 95 0.58 23.12 -9.80
N TYR A 96 0.21 21.84 -9.88
CA TYR A 96 -0.37 21.07 -8.79
C TYR A 96 0.28 19.69 -8.64
N LEU A 97 0.31 19.19 -7.41
CA LEU A 97 0.87 17.90 -7.03
C LEU A 97 -0.19 17.05 -6.34
N VAL A 98 -0.42 15.83 -6.82
CA VAL A 98 -1.20 14.81 -6.10
C VAL A 98 -0.24 13.82 -5.43
N TYR A 99 -0.23 13.81 -4.10
CA TYR A 99 0.56 12.92 -3.26
C TYR A 99 -0.22 11.64 -2.93
N ALA A 100 0.05 10.56 -3.66
CA ALA A 100 -0.68 9.28 -3.56
C ALA A 100 0.28 8.08 -3.38
N VAL A 101 1.32 8.25 -2.55
CA VAL A 101 2.41 7.27 -2.35
C VAL A 101 1.99 5.97 -1.65
N GLY A 102 0.76 5.91 -1.13
CA GLY A 102 0.20 4.72 -0.48
C GLY A 102 0.87 4.37 0.87
N SER A 103 0.82 3.09 1.21
CA SER A 103 1.38 2.53 2.44
C SER A 103 2.20 1.27 2.13
N GLY A 104 3.06 0.90 3.08
CA GLY A 104 3.77 -0.37 3.14
C GLY A 104 3.70 -0.96 4.55
N THR A 105 4.64 -1.83 4.86
CA THR A 105 4.76 -2.47 6.18
C THR A 105 6.26 -2.60 6.51
N PRO A 106 6.70 -2.20 7.72
CA PRO A 106 8.06 -2.51 8.15
C PRO A 106 8.19 -4.02 8.37
N VAL A 107 9.18 -4.63 7.73
CA VAL A 107 9.39 -6.08 7.74
C VAL A 107 10.63 -6.39 8.58
N PRO A 108 10.56 -7.28 9.57
CA PRO A 108 11.73 -7.77 10.29
C PRO A 108 12.77 -8.39 9.35
N GLU A 109 14.06 -8.34 9.71
CA GLU A 109 15.18 -8.79 8.86
C GLU A 109 15.02 -10.22 8.32
N HIS A 110 14.59 -11.16 9.16
CA HIS A 110 14.38 -12.56 8.78
C HIS A 110 12.95 -12.88 8.33
N ALA A 111 12.15 -11.86 7.98
CA ALA A 111 10.81 -12.03 7.45
C ALA A 111 10.69 -11.55 6.00
N TYR A 112 9.63 -12.00 5.35
CA TYR A 112 9.22 -11.58 4.03
C TYR A 112 7.96 -10.73 4.11
N GLY A 113 7.99 -9.55 3.46
CA GLY A 113 6.82 -8.71 3.33
C GLY A 113 5.87 -9.19 2.23
N ILE A 114 4.61 -8.80 2.34
CA ILE A 114 3.59 -9.00 1.30
C ILE A 114 2.80 -7.72 1.00
N ALA A 115 3.40 -6.56 1.31
CA ALA A 115 2.79 -5.26 1.08
C ALA A 115 3.15 -4.66 -0.29
N ASP A 116 4.20 -5.15 -0.94
CA ASP A 116 4.73 -4.67 -2.21
C ASP A 116 5.19 -5.83 -3.11
N LEU A 117 5.36 -5.55 -4.39
CA LEU A 117 5.65 -6.55 -5.42
C LEU A 117 7.05 -7.14 -5.26
N GLU A 118 8.05 -6.35 -4.88
CA GLU A 118 9.44 -6.81 -4.72
C GLU A 118 9.55 -7.79 -3.56
N SER A 119 8.94 -7.46 -2.41
CA SER A 119 8.85 -8.35 -1.26
C SER A 119 8.08 -9.62 -1.60
N ALA A 120 6.97 -9.51 -2.35
CA ALA A 120 6.19 -10.66 -2.79
C ALA A 120 6.96 -11.56 -3.78
N ARG A 121 7.76 -10.98 -4.69
CA ARG A 121 8.65 -11.73 -5.60
C ARG A 121 9.70 -12.51 -4.80
N ARG A 122 10.41 -11.85 -3.87
CA ARG A 122 11.38 -12.52 -2.97
C ARG A 122 10.73 -13.66 -2.18
N LEU A 123 9.52 -13.45 -1.66
CA LEU A 123 8.77 -14.47 -0.94
C LEU A 123 8.42 -15.65 -1.85
N ARG A 124 7.90 -15.38 -3.05
CA ARG A 124 7.55 -16.42 -4.03
C ARG A 124 8.76 -17.28 -4.39
N ASP A 125 9.90 -16.65 -4.66
CA ASP A 125 11.15 -17.34 -4.99
C ASP A 125 11.59 -18.22 -3.83
N ARG A 126 11.58 -17.69 -2.59
CA ARG A 126 11.88 -18.47 -1.39
C ARG A 126 10.94 -19.67 -1.23
N LEU A 127 9.65 -19.47 -1.41
CA LEU A 127 8.68 -20.56 -1.31
C LEU A 127 8.94 -21.64 -2.36
N ALA A 128 9.34 -21.28 -3.58
CA ALA A 128 9.66 -22.23 -4.64
C ALA A 128 10.88 -23.12 -4.31
N GLU A 129 11.86 -22.60 -3.59
CA GLU A 129 13.05 -23.36 -3.15
C GLU A 129 12.74 -24.32 -1.98
N LEU A 130 11.74 -24.00 -1.17
CA LEU A 130 11.41 -24.76 0.03
C LEU A 130 10.65 -26.05 -0.31
N PRO A 131 10.99 -27.18 0.35
CA PRO A 131 10.19 -28.40 0.27
C PRO A 131 8.71 -28.14 0.56
N GLY A 132 7.81 -28.84 -0.13
CA GLY A 132 6.36 -28.59 -0.02
C GLY A 132 5.81 -28.59 1.41
N ARG A 133 6.40 -29.38 2.32
CA ARG A 133 5.99 -29.46 3.73
C ARG A 133 6.84 -28.65 4.71
N ALA A 134 7.78 -27.84 4.22
CA ALA A 134 8.55 -26.92 5.06
C ALA A 134 7.59 -26.01 5.84
N PRO A 135 7.83 -25.77 7.15
CA PRO A 135 6.94 -24.96 7.95
C PRO A 135 7.01 -23.50 7.51
N VAL A 136 5.86 -22.87 7.30
CA VAL A 136 5.73 -21.44 6.97
C VAL A 136 4.93 -20.77 8.07
N THR A 137 5.44 -19.67 8.61
CA THR A 137 4.72 -18.88 9.63
C THR A 137 4.24 -17.58 9.02
N VAL A 138 2.94 -17.30 9.11
CA VAL A 138 2.35 -16.00 8.74
C VAL A 138 2.06 -15.23 10.02
N VAL A 139 2.59 -14.01 10.14
CA VAL A 139 2.35 -13.13 11.28
C VAL A 139 1.40 -12.01 10.90
N GLY A 140 0.26 -11.94 11.60
CA GLY A 140 -0.79 -10.92 11.41
C GLY A 140 -2.16 -11.54 11.20
N GLY A 141 -3.05 -11.42 12.19
CA GLY A 141 -4.43 -11.93 12.14
C GLY A 141 -5.41 -11.07 11.34
N GLY A 142 -4.92 -10.15 10.50
CA GLY A 142 -5.73 -9.33 9.60
C GLY A 142 -6.03 -10.05 8.28
N LEU A 143 -6.84 -9.43 7.42
CA LEU A 143 -7.24 -10.01 6.12
C LEU A 143 -6.04 -10.48 5.29
N THR A 144 -5.01 -9.66 5.13
CA THR A 144 -3.80 -10.03 4.36
C THR A 144 -3.16 -11.32 4.87
N GLY A 145 -2.97 -11.46 6.19
CA GLY A 145 -2.36 -12.67 6.75
C GLY A 145 -3.28 -13.90 6.63
N ILE A 146 -4.59 -13.70 6.76
CA ILE A 146 -5.58 -14.77 6.61
C ILE A 146 -5.63 -15.29 5.17
N GLU A 147 -5.75 -14.40 4.19
CA GLU A 147 -5.77 -14.75 2.77
C GLU A 147 -4.45 -15.43 2.35
N THR A 148 -3.32 -14.91 2.83
CA THR A 148 -2.01 -15.53 2.57
C THR A 148 -1.92 -16.93 3.17
N ALA A 149 -2.36 -17.11 4.42
CA ALA A 149 -2.34 -18.42 5.07
C ALA A 149 -3.28 -19.41 4.36
N ALA A 150 -4.45 -18.94 3.92
CA ALA A 150 -5.43 -19.73 3.20
C ALA A 150 -4.90 -20.24 1.85
N GLU A 151 -4.40 -19.34 1.01
CA GLU A 151 -3.85 -19.68 -0.31
C GLU A 151 -2.68 -20.67 -0.19
N LEU A 152 -1.75 -20.44 0.76
CA LEU A 152 -0.62 -21.35 0.96
C LEU A 152 -1.06 -22.73 1.45
N ALA A 153 -2.06 -22.80 2.32
CA ALA A 153 -2.61 -24.06 2.82
C ALA A 153 -3.30 -24.86 1.70
N GLU A 154 -4.05 -24.19 0.82
CA GLU A 154 -4.63 -24.83 -0.37
C GLU A 154 -3.58 -25.36 -1.35
N ARG A 155 -2.38 -24.77 -1.36
CA ARG A 155 -1.20 -25.29 -2.07
C ARG A 155 -0.45 -26.40 -1.32
N GLY A 156 -0.99 -26.88 -0.20
CA GLY A 156 -0.44 -27.99 0.58
C GLY A 156 0.74 -27.62 1.50
N ARG A 157 1.00 -26.31 1.71
CA ARG A 157 2.04 -25.88 2.65
C ARG A 157 1.60 -26.11 4.10
N ARG A 158 2.57 -26.38 4.98
CA ARG A 158 2.34 -26.43 6.43
C ARG A 158 2.38 -25.01 6.99
N VAL A 159 1.22 -24.45 7.32
CA VAL A 159 1.11 -23.04 7.73
C VAL A 159 0.74 -22.89 9.20
N THR A 160 1.46 -22.02 9.91
CA THR A 160 1.07 -21.47 11.22
C THR A 160 0.72 -19.99 11.06
N LEU A 161 -0.46 -19.57 11.53
CA LEU A 161 -0.91 -18.18 11.51
C LEU A 161 -0.88 -17.61 12.94
N VAL A 162 -0.03 -16.60 13.18
CA VAL A 162 0.10 -15.92 14.48
C VAL A 162 -0.72 -14.63 14.46
N CYS A 163 -1.78 -14.57 15.26
CA CYS A 163 -2.82 -13.55 15.17
C CYS A 163 -2.69 -12.39 16.18
N GLY A 164 -1.72 -12.40 17.10
CA GLY A 164 -1.61 -11.36 18.12
C GLY A 164 -2.85 -11.33 19.00
N SER A 165 -3.63 -10.24 18.97
CA SER A 165 -4.85 -10.08 19.77
C SER A 165 -6.04 -10.91 19.31
N GLY A 166 -6.03 -11.45 18.08
CA GLY A 166 -7.10 -12.35 17.60
C GLY A 166 -7.22 -12.43 16.08
N LEU A 167 -7.89 -13.48 15.60
CA LEU A 167 -8.18 -13.71 14.19
C LEU A 167 -9.30 -12.78 13.71
N ALA A 168 -9.05 -12.03 12.63
CA ALA A 168 -9.99 -11.09 12.01
C ALA A 168 -10.71 -10.17 13.04
N PRO A 169 -9.96 -9.38 13.83
CA PRO A 169 -10.52 -8.67 14.99
C PRO A 169 -11.60 -7.65 14.64
N THR A 170 -11.63 -7.16 13.40
CA THR A 170 -12.65 -6.22 12.90
C THR A 170 -13.95 -6.88 12.45
N PHE A 171 -14.05 -8.22 12.52
CA PHE A 171 -15.21 -8.98 12.04
C PHE A 171 -16.12 -9.44 13.19
N SER A 172 -17.37 -9.74 12.85
CA SER A 172 -18.33 -10.29 13.82
C SER A 172 -17.84 -11.64 14.39
N PRO A 173 -18.25 -12.02 15.61
CA PRO A 173 -17.88 -13.32 16.19
C PRO A 173 -18.26 -14.51 15.30
N GLY A 174 -19.40 -14.43 14.60
CA GLY A 174 -19.85 -15.47 13.67
C GLY A 174 -18.92 -15.62 12.46
N ALA A 175 -18.48 -14.51 11.86
CA ALA A 175 -17.54 -14.52 10.75
C ALA A 175 -16.16 -15.07 11.20
N ARG A 176 -15.66 -14.63 12.35
CA ARG A 176 -14.42 -15.15 12.95
C ARG A 176 -14.47 -16.67 13.17
N LYS A 177 -15.56 -17.18 13.73
CA LYS A 177 -15.79 -18.63 13.91
C LYS A 177 -15.87 -19.38 12.58
N ALA A 178 -16.45 -18.78 11.55
CA ALA A 178 -16.48 -19.39 10.21
C ALA A 178 -15.08 -19.48 9.61
N MET A 179 -14.29 -18.40 9.69
CA MET A 179 -12.91 -18.34 9.21
C MET A 179 -12.00 -19.31 9.95
N ALA A 180 -12.03 -19.34 11.29
CA ALA A 180 -11.26 -20.28 12.10
C ALA A 180 -11.57 -21.74 11.74
N ARG A 181 -12.86 -22.08 11.57
CA ARG A 181 -13.28 -23.43 11.14
C ARG A 181 -12.76 -23.77 9.74
N TRP A 182 -12.77 -22.81 8.81
CA TRP A 182 -12.24 -23.04 7.47
C TRP A 182 -10.72 -23.28 7.52
N LEU A 183 -9.97 -22.42 8.20
CA LEU A 183 -8.51 -22.53 8.36
C LEU A 183 -8.11 -23.88 9.00
N ALA A 184 -8.80 -24.29 10.06
CA ALA A 184 -8.56 -25.57 10.73
C ALA A 184 -8.81 -26.77 9.80
N ARG A 185 -9.88 -26.74 8.98
CA ARG A 185 -10.15 -27.80 7.99
C ARG A 185 -9.06 -27.92 6.91
N HIS A 186 -8.35 -26.84 6.63
CA HIS A 186 -7.24 -26.81 5.67
C HIS A 186 -5.87 -26.99 6.36
N GLY A 187 -5.84 -27.38 7.63
CA GLY A 187 -4.61 -27.71 8.35
C GLY A 187 -3.77 -26.50 8.78
N VAL A 188 -4.34 -25.29 8.77
CA VAL A 188 -3.66 -24.09 9.29
C VAL A 188 -3.71 -24.11 10.83
N ALA A 189 -2.55 -24.05 11.47
CA ALA A 189 -2.45 -23.87 12.91
C ALA A 189 -2.62 -22.39 13.26
N VAL A 190 -3.73 -22.01 13.88
CA VAL A 190 -4.01 -20.61 14.24
C VAL A 190 -3.66 -20.38 15.71
N LEU A 191 -2.78 -19.40 15.97
CA LEU A 191 -2.34 -19.01 17.30
C LEU A 191 -2.89 -17.62 17.62
N GLU A 192 -3.88 -17.55 18.51
CA GLU A 192 -4.48 -16.30 19.01
C GLU A 192 -3.96 -15.97 20.42
N GLY A 193 -3.98 -14.70 20.81
CA GLY A 193 -3.52 -14.24 22.13
C GLY A 193 -2.00 -14.20 22.30
N VAL A 194 -1.23 -14.60 21.28
CA VAL A 194 0.25 -14.61 21.28
C VAL A 194 0.80 -13.76 20.16
N LYS A 195 1.87 -13.00 20.46
CA LYS A 195 2.55 -12.12 19.49
C LYS A 195 3.90 -12.71 19.12
N ALA A 196 4.33 -12.52 17.87
CA ALA A 196 5.73 -12.70 17.52
C ALA A 196 6.56 -11.61 18.20
N THR A 197 7.57 -12.00 18.96
CA THR A 197 8.47 -11.09 19.69
C THR A 197 9.84 -10.98 19.04
N ASP A 198 10.28 -12.06 18.38
CA ASP A 198 11.51 -12.08 17.60
C ASP A 198 11.34 -13.02 16.40
N VAL A 199 11.96 -12.67 15.27
CA VAL A 199 11.89 -13.44 14.02
C VAL A 199 13.30 -13.84 13.64
N GLY A 200 13.63 -15.11 13.83
CA GLY A 200 14.89 -15.71 13.39
C GLY A 200 14.77 -16.33 12.00
N ALA A 201 15.90 -16.86 11.50
CA ALA A 201 15.99 -17.46 10.17
C ALA A 201 15.17 -18.78 10.05
N GLU A 202 15.04 -19.53 11.15
CA GLU A 202 14.39 -20.86 11.15
C GLU A 202 13.25 -20.98 12.17
N GLU A 203 12.99 -19.95 12.98
CA GLU A 203 11.93 -19.95 13.98
C GLU A 203 11.41 -18.54 14.30
N VAL A 204 10.23 -18.49 14.92
CA VAL A 204 9.61 -17.25 15.44
C VAL A 204 9.37 -17.43 16.93
N ALA A 205 9.97 -16.57 17.75
CA ALA A 205 9.73 -16.52 19.18
C ALA A 205 8.39 -15.83 19.47
N LEU A 206 7.64 -16.38 20.44
CA LEU A 206 6.32 -15.90 20.82
C LEU A 206 6.33 -15.31 22.23
N SER A 207 5.42 -14.36 22.48
CA SER A 207 5.27 -13.67 23.77
C SER A 207 4.96 -14.57 24.97
N GLY A 208 4.58 -15.84 24.74
CA GLY A 208 4.38 -16.85 25.79
C GLY A 208 5.64 -17.64 26.17
N GLY A 209 6.80 -17.31 25.61
CA GLY A 209 8.08 -17.99 25.84
C GLY A 209 8.33 -19.22 24.97
N SER A 210 7.35 -19.63 24.15
CA SER A 210 7.50 -20.69 23.16
C SER A 210 8.00 -20.15 21.81
N SER A 211 8.45 -21.03 20.92
CA SER A 211 8.76 -20.70 19.52
C SER A 211 8.01 -21.61 18.55
N VAL A 212 7.90 -21.17 17.29
CA VAL A 212 7.40 -21.97 16.16
C VAL A 212 8.47 -22.08 15.08
N ALA A 213 8.74 -23.29 14.60
CA ALA A 213 9.62 -23.51 13.46
C ALA A 213 9.05 -22.82 12.21
N SER A 214 9.92 -22.18 11.43
CA SER A 214 9.56 -21.37 10.27
C SER A 214 10.71 -21.31 9.27
N ALA A 215 10.59 -22.01 8.15
CA ALA A 215 11.55 -21.94 7.05
C ALA A 215 11.35 -20.68 6.17
N ALA A 216 10.17 -20.06 6.28
CA ALA A 216 9.85 -18.74 5.76
C ALA A 216 8.81 -18.09 6.67
N THR A 217 9.17 -16.92 7.22
CA THR A 217 8.24 -16.10 8.00
C THR A 217 7.68 -14.99 7.13
N ILE A 218 6.36 -14.91 7.00
CA ILE A 218 5.64 -13.90 6.23
C ILE A 218 5.08 -12.87 7.20
N TRP A 219 5.44 -11.61 7.02
CA TRP A 219 4.99 -10.52 7.88
C TRP A 219 3.87 -9.72 7.20
N ALA A 220 2.67 -9.84 7.75
CA ALA A 220 1.45 -9.15 7.32
C ALA A 220 0.88 -8.23 8.42
N GLY A 221 1.72 -7.84 9.39
CA GLY A 221 1.34 -7.01 10.53
C GLY A 221 1.81 -5.57 10.40
N GLY A 222 0.93 -4.61 10.70
CA GLY A 222 1.26 -3.20 10.78
C GLY A 222 1.29 -2.48 9.43
N PHE A 223 1.24 -1.16 9.50
CA PHE A 223 1.33 -0.25 8.36
C PHE A 223 2.39 0.80 8.63
N ALA A 224 3.04 1.25 7.56
CA ALA A 224 3.86 2.45 7.54
C ALA A 224 3.58 3.19 6.23
N VAL A 225 3.88 4.49 6.18
CA VAL A 225 3.82 5.26 4.94
C VAL A 225 5.22 5.70 4.52
N PRO A 226 5.48 5.87 3.21
CA PRO A 226 6.77 6.37 2.74
C PRO A 226 7.09 7.75 3.34
N GLY A 227 8.33 7.94 3.78
CA GLY A 227 8.80 9.19 4.42
C GLY A 227 8.99 10.38 3.47
N LEU A 228 8.39 10.38 2.28
CA LEU A 228 8.60 11.42 1.27
C LEU A 228 8.11 12.78 1.74
N ALA A 229 6.92 12.86 2.36
CA ALA A 229 6.39 14.12 2.88
C ALA A 229 7.28 14.72 3.98
N ALA A 230 7.59 13.94 5.03
CA ALA A 230 8.44 14.37 6.14
C ALA A 230 9.86 14.73 5.67
N GLY A 231 10.46 13.92 4.79
CA GLY A 231 11.77 14.19 4.20
C GLY A 231 11.81 15.41 3.27
N SER A 232 10.63 15.90 2.86
CA SER A 232 10.46 17.12 2.06
C SER A 232 10.05 18.34 2.90
N GLY A 233 10.03 18.22 4.23
CA GLY A 233 9.66 19.31 5.13
C GLY A 233 8.15 19.60 5.21
N LEU A 234 7.30 18.73 4.66
CA LEU A 234 5.84 18.83 4.80
C LEU A 234 5.40 18.23 6.15
N ARG A 235 4.42 18.86 6.79
CA ARG A 235 3.89 18.41 8.07
C ARG A 235 3.16 17.08 7.92
N THR A 236 3.53 16.14 8.78
CA THR A 236 2.90 14.82 8.86
C THR A 236 2.33 14.58 10.25
N ASP A 237 1.39 13.65 10.36
CA ASP A 237 1.00 13.10 11.66
C ASP A 237 2.07 12.16 12.23
N GLU A 238 1.82 11.62 13.43
CA GLU A 238 2.72 10.69 14.12
C GLU A 238 3.01 9.40 13.32
N ALA A 239 2.13 9.02 12.39
CA ALA A 239 2.30 7.86 11.53
C ALA A 239 3.03 8.19 10.22
N GLY A 240 3.40 9.47 9.99
CA GLY A 240 4.09 9.95 8.79
C GLY A 240 3.16 10.32 7.63
N ARG A 241 1.84 10.32 7.82
CA ARG A 241 0.87 10.69 6.78
C ARG A 241 0.85 12.20 6.60
N LEU A 242 0.75 12.67 5.36
CA LEU A 242 0.67 14.10 5.04
C LEU A 242 -0.61 14.70 5.64
N LEU A 243 -0.45 15.73 6.46
CA LEU A 243 -1.59 16.45 7.04
C LEU A 243 -2.30 17.27 5.97
N THR A 244 -3.61 17.09 5.88
CA THR A 244 -4.46 17.83 4.94
C THR A 244 -5.68 18.40 5.65
N ASP A 245 -6.37 19.35 5.02
CA ASP A 245 -7.74 19.70 5.37
C ASP A 245 -8.74 18.65 4.83
N GLU A 246 -10.04 18.89 5.00
CA GLU A 246 -11.12 18.01 4.54
C GLU A 246 -11.22 17.93 3.01
N THR A 247 -10.70 18.94 2.29
CA THR A 247 -10.61 18.94 0.82
C THR A 247 -9.42 18.11 0.31
N LEU A 248 -8.68 17.48 1.23
CA LEU A 248 -7.44 16.76 0.98
C LEU A 248 -6.26 17.66 0.57
N THR A 249 -6.38 18.99 0.74
CA THR A 249 -5.30 19.93 0.47
C THR A 249 -4.30 19.90 1.61
N SER A 250 -3.00 19.87 1.30
CA SER A 250 -1.94 19.99 2.29
C SER A 250 -2.10 21.26 3.12
N VAL A 251 -1.89 21.14 4.43
CA VAL A 251 -1.90 22.30 5.33
C VAL A 251 -0.73 23.25 5.11
N ASP A 252 0.28 22.84 4.33
CA ASP A 252 1.50 23.61 4.03
C ASP A 252 1.44 24.34 2.69
N ASP A 253 0.78 23.77 1.70
CA ASP A 253 0.72 24.33 0.34
C ASP A 253 -0.58 23.94 -0.36
N GLU A 254 -1.33 24.95 -0.80
CA GLU A 254 -2.60 24.80 -1.52
C GLU A 254 -2.49 24.05 -2.87
N ARG A 255 -1.26 23.90 -3.39
CA ARG A 255 -0.97 23.22 -4.65
C ARG A 255 -0.70 21.72 -4.46
N ILE A 256 -0.59 21.26 -3.21
CA ILE A 256 -0.33 19.86 -2.90
C ILE A 256 -1.61 19.25 -2.32
N VAL A 257 -2.08 18.17 -2.92
CA VAL A 257 -3.29 17.44 -2.50
C VAL A 257 -2.93 15.99 -2.24
N ALA A 258 -3.32 15.42 -1.11
CA ALA A 258 -2.95 14.05 -0.72
C ALA A 258 -4.10 13.05 -0.89
N ALA A 259 -3.82 11.81 -1.26
CA ALA A 259 -4.86 10.79 -1.38
C ALA A 259 -4.40 9.41 -0.92
N GLY A 260 -5.38 8.55 -0.63
CA GLY A 260 -5.16 7.17 -0.18
C GLY A 260 -4.54 7.10 1.22
N ASP A 261 -3.83 6.01 1.48
CA ASP A 261 -3.31 5.68 2.81
C ASP A 261 -2.33 6.71 3.38
N ALA A 262 -1.72 7.54 2.53
CA ALA A 262 -0.70 8.50 2.91
C ALA A 262 -1.25 9.88 3.30
N ALA A 263 -2.57 10.07 3.27
CA ALA A 263 -3.26 11.30 3.64
C ALA A 263 -3.86 11.24 5.06
N ALA A 264 -3.87 12.37 5.76
CA ALA A 264 -4.50 12.54 7.06
C ALA A 264 -5.40 13.80 7.08
N PRO A 265 -6.64 13.70 6.59
CA PRO A 265 -7.59 14.81 6.54
C PRO A 265 -8.01 15.25 7.95
N SER A 266 -7.75 16.51 8.28
CA SER A 266 -8.04 17.15 9.57
C SER A 266 -7.57 16.35 10.78
N GLY A 267 -6.40 15.72 10.65
CA GLY A 267 -5.81 14.83 11.67
C GLY A 267 -6.60 13.54 11.91
N ARG A 268 -7.63 13.25 11.11
CA ARG A 268 -8.46 12.04 11.17
C ARG A 268 -8.28 11.22 9.90
N ALA A 269 -7.23 10.42 9.89
CA ALA A 269 -7.01 9.52 8.77
C ALA A 269 -8.12 8.47 8.63
N LEU A 270 -8.51 8.22 7.38
CA LEU A 270 -9.37 7.08 7.06
C LEU A 270 -8.60 5.77 7.19
N ARG A 271 -9.35 4.67 7.31
CA ARG A 271 -8.76 3.33 7.33
C ARG A 271 -7.98 3.08 6.03
N MET A 272 -6.70 2.74 6.18
CA MET A 272 -5.85 2.32 5.07
C MET A 272 -6.46 1.12 4.33
N SER A 273 -6.84 1.33 3.08
CA SER A 273 -7.52 0.33 2.25
C SER A 273 -7.66 0.79 0.80
N CYS A 274 -7.64 -0.16 -0.13
CA CYS A 274 -7.99 0.12 -1.52
C CYS A 274 -9.45 0.63 -1.67
N TYR A 275 -10.34 0.21 -0.78
CA TYR A 275 -11.74 0.66 -0.74
C TYR A 275 -11.84 2.17 -0.51
N ALA A 276 -11.06 2.72 0.43
CA ALA A 276 -11.01 4.16 0.67
C ALA A 276 -10.18 4.89 -0.40
N ALA A 277 -9.15 4.25 -0.96
CA ALA A 277 -8.23 4.88 -1.91
C ALA A 277 -8.91 5.37 -3.19
N GLY A 278 -9.90 4.64 -3.73
CA GLY A 278 -10.63 5.04 -4.93
C GLY A 278 -11.36 6.38 -4.78
N PRO A 279 -12.33 6.48 -3.84
CA PRO A 279 -13.01 7.75 -3.54
C PRO A 279 -12.05 8.89 -3.19
N LEU A 280 -11.00 8.64 -2.41
CA LEU A 280 -10.00 9.67 -2.09
C LEU A 280 -9.22 10.15 -3.32
N GLY A 281 -8.89 9.25 -4.26
CA GLY A 281 -8.27 9.63 -5.52
C GLY A 281 -9.16 10.52 -6.37
N ALA A 282 -10.47 10.23 -6.42
CA ALA A 282 -11.44 11.03 -7.16
C ALA A 282 -11.59 12.42 -6.54
N GLN A 283 -11.70 12.46 -5.21
CA GLN A 283 -11.79 13.70 -4.45
C GLN A 283 -10.54 14.58 -4.64
N ALA A 284 -9.34 13.99 -4.55
CA ALA A 284 -8.11 14.75 -4.77
C ALA A 284 -8.04 15.36 -6.17
N ALA A 285 -8.46 14.62 -7.20
CA ALA A 285 -8.55 15.16 -8.54
C ALA A 285 -9.62 16.27 -8.65
N ASN A 286 -10.81 16.11 -8.05
CA ASN A 286 -11.82 17.17 -7.99
C ASN A 286 -11.28 18.44 -7.31
N THR A 287 -10.55 18.32 -6.20
CA THR A 287 -9.92 19.45 -5.52
C THR A 287 -8.96 20.20 -6.45
N VAL A 288 -8.09 19.48 -7.17
CA VAL A 288 -7.19 20.10 -8.16
C VAL A 288 -7.99 20.77 -9.27
N LEU A 289 -8.99 20.10 -9.85
CA LEU A 289 -9.81 20.64 -10.93
C LEU A 289 -10.60 21.89 -10.53
N SER A 290 -11.14 21.94 -9.31
CA SER A 290 -11.80 23.12 -8.76
C SER A 290 -10.83 24.29 -8.64
N ARG A 291 -9.61 24.05 -8.13
CA ARG A 291 -8.59 25.10 -8.01
C ARG A 291 -8.14 25.63 -9.38
N ILE A 292 -7.96 24.75 -10.37
CA ILE A 292 -7.66 25.16 -11.76
C ILE A 292 -8.78 26.06 -12.32
N ALA A 293 -10.04 25.75 -12.00
CA ALA A 293 -11.19 26.56 -12.42
C ALA A 293 -11.38 27.87 -11.62
N GLY A 294 -10.57 28.12 -10.57
CA GLY A 294 -10.75 29.25 -9.67
C GLY A 294 -11.91 29.10 -8.69
N ASN A 295 -12.41 27.87 -8.49
CA ASN A 295 -13.51 27.55 -7.59
C ASN A 295 -13.01 27.01 -6.25
N GLU A 296 -13.83 27.16 -5.21
CA GLU A 296 -13.60 26.54 -3.90
C GLU A 296 -13.81 25.02 -4.00
N PRO A 297 -12.88 24.18 -3.52
CA PRO A 297 -13.05 22.73 -3.47
C PRO A 297 -14.19 22.30 -2.53
N ALA A 298 -14.92 21.27 -2.90
CA ALA A 298 -15.94 20.67 -2.04
C ALA A 298 -15.30 19.79 -0.94
N VAL A 299 -16.05 19.58 0.15
CA VAL A 299 -15.73 18.65 1.25
C VAL A 299 -16.54 17.36 1.12
#